data_AF-A0A2D3VF25-F1
#
_entry.id   AF-A0A2D3VF25-F1
#
_cell.length_a   1.000
_cell.length_b   1.000
_cell.length_c   1.000
_cell.angle_alpha   90.00
_cell.angle_beta   90.00
_cell.angle_gamma   90.00
#
_symmetry.space_group_name_H-M   'P 1'
#
loop_
_entity.id
_entity.type
_entity.pdbx_description
1 polymer ?
#
loop_
_entity_poly.entity_id
_entity_poly.type
_entity_poly.pdbx_seq_one_letter_code
_entity_poly.pdbx_strand_id
1 'polypeptide(L)'
;MTSQNDPGCIPPPLPAACRGSFKCYVEAKSQLYEVFWEGSQCYPDFDSVELGPVIMSDEMALTWSHSDLVDFGSNAIVRECHQGDFTIAKIAHPTTEARQLIQHEYDFMRNLAELPAPKVDPQPLMDHDGIYWVSDGVLVEGGLPRTWCKGR
;
A
#
# COMPACT_ATOMS: atom_id res chain seq x y z
N MET A 1 -15.55 -22.35 13.94
CA MET A 1 -14.44 -22.34 14.92
C MET A 1 -13.31 -23.10 14.27
N THR A 2 -12.17 -22.57 13.84
CA THR A 2 -11.52 -21.25 13.91
C THR A 2 -10.57 -21.27 12.70
N SER A 3 -10.77 -20.43 11.68
CA SER A 3 -9.66 -20.05 10.81
C SER A 3 -9.14 -18.76 11.40
N GLN A 4 -8.11 -18.90 12.23
CA GLN A 4 -7.38 -17.80 12.83
C GLN A 4 -6.98 -16.82 11.72
N ASN A 5 -7.28 -15.55 11.98
CA ASN A 5 -6.78 -14.38 11.28
C ASN A 5 -5.39 -14.63 10.69
N ASP A 6 -5.35 -14.93 9.40
CA ASP A 6 -4.15 -14.65 8.61
C ASP A 6 -3.96 -13.14 8.76
N PRO A 7 -2.84 -12.65 9.31
CA PRO A 7 -2.62 -11.22 9.30
C PRO A 7 -2.69 -10.79 7.84
N GLY A 8 -3.66 -9.93 7.51
CA GLY A 8 -3.74 -9.28 6.21
C GLY A 8 -2.35 -8.78 5.84
N CYS A 9 -1.99 -8.87 4.55
CA CYS A 9 -0.63 -8.65 4.05
C CYS A 9 0.16 -7.64 4.90
N ILE A 10 1.36 -7.98 5.34
CA ILE A 10 2.23 -7.08 6.11
C ILE A 10 3.44 -6.80 5.21
N PRO A 11 3.86 -5.54 5.01
CA PRO A 11 5.03 -5.23 4.22
C PRO A 11 6.27 -5.83 4.91
N PRO A 12 7.34 -6.13 4.17
CA PRO A 12 8.59 -6.57 4.76
C PRO A 12 9.08 -5.53 5.79
N PRO A 13 9.77 -5.98 6.87
CA PRO A 13 10.34 -5.08 7.86
C PRO A 13 11.28 -4.05 7.22
N LEU A 14 10.98 -2.78 7.44
CA LEU A 14 11.74 -1.63 6.99
C LEU A 14 12.71 -1.19 8.09
N PRO A 15 13.94 -0.74 7.75
CA PRO A 15 14.80 -0.09 8.72
C PRO A 15 14.11 1.16 9.30
N ALA A 16 14.25 1.37 10.60
CA ALA A 16 13.78 2.59 11.25
C ALA A 16 14.95 3.56 11.53
N ALA A 17 14.68 4.65 12.24
CA ALA A 17 15.64 5.75 12.43
C ALA A 17 16.94 5.33 13.16
N CYS A 18 16.87 4.29 13.99
CA CYS A 18 18.01 3.80 14.77
C CYS A 18 18.59 2.52 14.16
N ARG A 19 19.90 2.33 14.31
CA ARG A 19 20.55 1.08 13.90
C ARG A 19 20.00 -0.07 14.75
N GLY A 20 19.54 -1.13 14.09
CA GLY A 20 18.98 -2.30 14.75
C GLY A 20 17.52 -2.12 15.18
N SER A 21 16.86 -1.04 14.76
CA SER A 21 15.42 -0.91 14.87
C SER A 21 14.73 -1.06 13.51
N PHE A 22 13.53 -1.61 13.56
CA PHE A 22 12.74 -1.98 12.42
C PHE A 22 11.30 -1.52 12.61
N LYS A 23 10.61 -1.34 11.49
CA LYS A 23 9.20 -1.02 11.48
C LYS A 23 8.45 -1.71 10.37
N CYS A 24 7.15 -1.85 10.53
CA CYS A 24 6.24 -2.27 9.46
C CYS A 24 4.87 -1.61 9.65
N TYR A 25 4.04 -1.69 8.62
CA TYR A 25 2.66 -1.22 8.67
C TYR A 25 1.72 -2.41 8.71
N VAL A 26 0.70 -2.37 9.55
CA VAL A 26 -0.28 -3.46 9.69
C VAL A 26 -1.67 -2.86 9.60
N GLU A 27 -2.53 -3.48 8.80
CA GLU A 27 -3.96 -3.16 8.80
C GLU A 27 -4.70 -4.08 9.76
N ALA A 28 -5.41 -3.49 10.72
CA ALA A 28 -6.29 -4.21 11.62
C ALA A 28 -7.62 -3.45 11.76
N LYS A 29 -8.75 -4.16 11.60
CA LYS A 29 -10.10 -3.56 11.70
C LYS A 29 -10.27 -2.32 10.81
N SER A 30 -9.76 -2.39 9.58
CA SER A 30 -9.79 -1.29 8.59
C SER A 30 -9.06 -0.02 9.00
N GLN A 31 -8.12 -0.12 9.95
CA GLN A 31 -7.24 0.97 10.37
C GLN A 31 -5.78 0.57 10.15
N LEU A 32 -4.97 1.51 9.67
CA LEU A 32 -3.54 1.34 9.51
C LEU A 32 -2.80 1.67 10.80
N TYR A 33 -1.88 0.79 11.18
CA TYR A 33 -0.99 0.93 12.32
C TYR A 33 0.46 0.83 11.88
N GLU A 34 1.34 1.56 12.56
CA GLU A 34 2.78 1.41 12.50
C GLU A 34 3.23 0.59 13.71
N VAL A 35 4.10 -0.38 13.46
CA VAL A 35 4.70 -1.24 14.49
C VAL A 35 6.19 -0.99 14.49
N PHE A 36 6.77 -0.75 15.66
CA PHE A 36 8.20 -0.53 15.84
C PHE A 36 8.79 -1.58 16.80
N TRP A 37 9.96 -2.10 16.48
CA TRP A 37 10.70 -3.00 17.37
C TRP A 37 12.21 -2.91 17.14
N GLU A 38 12.98 -3.49 18.06
CA GLU A 38 14.44 -3.52 18.03
C GLU A 38 14.98 -4.95 18.03
N GLY A 39 16.24 -5.10 17.59
CA GLY A 39 16.98 -6.35 17.65
C GLY A 39 17.01 -7.08 16.30
N SER A 40 16.05 -7.99 16.08
CA SER A 40 16.01 -8.84 14.88
C SER A 40 15.17 -8.21 13.76
N GLN A 41 15.59 -8.39 12.50
CA GLN A 41 14.78 -8.03 11.34
C GLN A 41 13.58 -8.97 11.12
N CYS A 42 13.48 -10.07 11.86
CA CYS A 42 12.26 -10.89 11.84
C CYS A 42 11.07 -10.11 12.43
N TYR A 43 9.85 -10.43 11.99
CA TYR A 43 8.65 -9.85 12.60
C TYR A 43 8.61 -10.14 14.11
N PRO A 44 8.19 -9.16 14.92
CA PRO A 44 8.03 -9.36 16.35
C PRO A 44 6.77 -10.18 16.62
N ASP A 45 6.62 -10.62 17.87
CA ASP A 45 5.31 -11.02 18.36
C ASP A 45 4.43 -9.77 18.48
N PHE A 46 3.37 -9.68 17.66
CA PHE A 46 2.50 -8.51 17.62
C PHE A 46 1.73 -8.27 18.92
N ASP A 47 1.60 -9.28 19.79
CA ASP A 47 1.00 -9.12 21.12
C ASP A 47 1.96 -8.46 22.12
N SER A 48 3.26 -8.38 21.77
CA SER A 48 4.34 -7.88 22.63
C SER A 48 4.83 -6.47 22.29
N VAL A 49 4.28 -5.87 21.23
CA VAL A 49 4.72 -4.57 20.69
C VAL A 49 3.58 -3.55 20.71
N GLU A 50 3.94 -2.29 20.88
CA GLU A 50 2.98 -1.20 20.82
C GLU A 50 2.63 -0.88 19.37
N LEU A 51 1.32 -0.73 19.11
CA LEU A 51 0.79 -0.30 17.82
C LEU A 51 0.56 1.22 17.86
N GLY A 52 1.24 1.97 16.98
CA GLY A 52 0.98 3.38 16.77
C GLY A 52 -0.06 3.57 15.66
N PRO A 53 -1.14 4.35 15.84
CA PRO A 53 -2.04 4.63 14.73
C PRO A 53 -1.32 5.48 13.67
N VAL A 54 -1.47 5.11 12.40
CA VAL A 54 -1.05 5.99 11.30
C VAL A 54 -2.14 7.02 11.04
N ILE A 55 -1.76 8.30 11.13
CA ILE A 55 -2.64 9.40 10.76
C ILE A 55 -2.64 9.50 9.23
N MET A 56 -3.81 9.29 8.63
CA MET A 56 -4.04 9.48 7.20
C MET A 56 -4.70 10.85 6.97
N SER A 57 -4.49 11.43 5.80
CA SER A 57 -5.29 12.57 5.33
C SER A 57 -6.75 12.17 5.15
N ASP A 58 -7.66 13.14 5.16
CA ASP A 58 -9.10 12.89 4.97
C ASP A 58 -9.36 12.24 3.59
N GLU A 59 -8.62 12.66 2.56
CA GLU A 59 -8.73 12.12 1.21
C GLU A 59 -8.25 10.67 1.13
N MET A 60 -7.12 10.34 1.78
CA MET A 60 -6.66 8.95 1.89
C MET A 60 -7.62 8.10 2.71
N ALA A 61 -8.13 8.61 3.83
CA ALA A 61 -9.07 7.89 4.70
C ALA A 61 -10.38 7.58 3.97
N LEU A 62 -10.85 8.49 3.12
CA LEU A 62 -12.01 8.27 2.26
C LEU A 62 -11.74 7.12 1.28
N THR A 63 -10.59 7.14 0.60
CA THR A 63 -10.18 6.08 -0.33
C THR A 63 -10.02 4.74 0.39
N TRP A 64 -9.41 4.76 1.58
CA TRP A 64 -9.19 3.60 2.44
C TRP A 64 -10.51 2.93 2.85
N SER A 65 -11.49 3.72 3.29
CA SER A 65 -12.80 3.22 3.75
C SER A 65 -13.68 2.62 2.65
N HIS A 66 -13.37 2.88 1.38
CA HIS A 66 -14.10 2.38 0.21
C HIS A 66 -13.30 1.38 -0.63
N SER A 67 -12.18 0.87 -0.10
CA SER A 67 -11.32 -0.08 -0.80
C SER A 67 -10.90 -1.23 0.09
N ASP A 68 -10.66 -2.39 -0.52
CA ASP A 68 -10.17 -3.58 0.16
C ASP A 68 -8.67 -3.73 -0.02
N LEU A 69 -8.00 -4.21 1.02
CA LEU A 69 -6.57 -4.52 0.94
C LEU A 69 -6.30 -5.63 -0.07
N VAL A 70 -5.38 -5.39 -0.99
CA VAL A 70 -4.90 -6.39 -1.96
C VAL A 70 -3.51 -6.88 -1.59
N ASP A 71 -2.58 -5.96 -1.37
CA ASP A 71 -1.18 -6.30 -1.11
C ASP A 71 -0.41 -5.16 -0.43
N PHE A 72 0.80 -5.48 0.04
CA PHE A 72 1.76 -4.51 0.55
C PHE A 72 3.06 -4.56 -0.24
N GLY A 73 3.47 -3.40 -0.74
CA GLY A 73 4.81 -3.16 -1.26
C GLY A 73 5.72 -2.49 -0.24
N SER A 74 7.02 -2.44 -0.57
CA SER A 74 8.03 -1.78 0.26
C SER A 74 7.75 -0.28 0.48
N ASN A 75 7.04 0.37 -0.46
CA ASN A 75 6.80 1.81 -0.47
C ASN A 75 5.30 2.17 -0.47
N ALA A 76 4.40 1.20 -0.62
CA ALA A 76 2.98 1.48 -0.73
C ALA A 76 2.12 0.29 -0.35
N ILE A 77 0.85 0.58 -0.14
CA ILE A 77 -0.23 -0.35 0.10
C ILE A 77 -1.07 -0.36 -1.17
N VAL A 78 -1.36 -1.56 -1.66
CA VAL A 78 -2.18 -1.77 -2.86
C VAL A 78 -3.58 -2.14 -2.39
N ARG A 79 -4.58 -1.39 -2.85
CA ARG A 79 -5.98 -1.60 -2.51
C ARG A 79 -6.84 -1.69 -3.75
N GLU A 80 -7.95 -2.40 -3.68
CA GLU A 80 -8.96 -2.48 -4.72
C GLU A 80 -10.16 -1.60 -4.37
N CYS A 81 -10.39 -0.57 -5.16
CA CYS A 81 -11.59 0.26 -5.18
C CYS A 81 -12.67 -0.41 -6.04
N HIS A 82 -13.86 -0.59 -5.48
CA HIS A 82 -14.98 -1.25 -6.18
C HIS A 82 -15.80 -0.32 -7.10
N GLN A 83 -15.30 0.89 -7.37
CA GLN A 83 -16.02 1.93 -8.10
C GLN A 83 -15.15 2.54 -9.20
N GLY A 84 -15.74 2.73 -10.38
CA GLY A 84 -15.08 3.37 -11.53
C GLY A 84 -14.28 2.41 -12.42
N ASP A 85 -13.64 2.99 -13.44
CA ASP A 85 -12.82 2.24 -14.41
C ASP A 85 -11.40 1.97 -13.89
N PHE A 86 -10.96 2.71 -12.87
CA PHE A 86 -9.67 2.55 -12.20
C PHE A 86 -9.88 1.96 -10.81
N THR A 87 -9.67 0.66 -10.68
CA THR A 87 -10.01 -0.10 -9.47
C THR A 87 -8.83 -0.35 -8.55
N ILE A 88 -7.59 -0.04 -8.92
CA ILE A 88 -6.42 -0.35 -8.07
C ILE A 88 -5.82 0.94 -7.53
N ALA A 89 -5.93 1.19 -6.23
CA ALA A 89 -5.26 2.30 -5.55
C ALA A 89 -3.88 1.88 -5.02
N LYS A 90 -2.86 2.70 -5.32
CA LYS A 90 -1.55 2.65 -4.66
C LYS A 90 -1.42 3.80 -3.68
N ILE A 91 -1.42 3.46 -2.40
CA ILE A 91 -1.33 4.41 -1.28
C ILE A 91 0.08 4.35 -0.70
N ALA A 92 0.84 5.43 -0.80
CA ALA A 92 2.20 5.47 -0.28
C ALA A 92 2.23 5.27 1.25
N HIS A 93 3.28 4.61 1.75
CA HIS A 93 3.59 4.64 3.19
C HIS A 93 3.83 6.09 3.65
N PRO A 94 3.59 6.43 4.94
CA PRO A 94 3.73 7.78 5.49
C PRO A 94 5.19 8.19 5.67
N THR A 95 5.97 8.14 4.60
CA THR A 95 7.36 8.60 4.52
C THR A 95 7.55 9.42 3.25
N THR A 96 8.42 10.43 3.32
CA THR A 96 8.70 11.30 2.18
C THR A 96 9.26 10.52 1.00
N GLU A 97 10.11 9.53 1.27
CA GLU A 97 10.73 8.67 0.25
C GLU A 97 9.69 7.82 -0.48
N ALA A 98 8.77 7.18 0.26
CA ALA A 98 7.68 6.40 -0.34
C ALA A 98 6.80 7.26 -1.25
N ARG A 99 6.46 8.47 -0.82
CA ARG A 99 5.67 9.43 -1.61
C ARG A 99 6.37 9.83 -2.90
N GLN A 100 7.66 10.15 -2.84
CA GLN A 100 8.44 10.50 -4.02
C GLN A 100 8.53 9.35 -5.02
N LEU A 101 8.66 8.11 -4.52
CA LEU A 101 8.69 6.92 -5.38
C LEU A 101 7.34 6.67 -6.07
N ILE A 102 6.23 6.85 -5.35
CA ILE A 102 4.88 6.70 -5.91
C ILE A 102 4.57 7.79 -6.94
N GLN A 103 5.00 9.03 -6.67
CA GLN A 103 4.94 10.14 -7.64
C GLN A 103 5.74 9.81 -8.91
N HIS A 104 6.98 9.35 -8.75
CA HIS A 104 7.83 8.98 -9.88
C HIS A 104 7.24 7.83 -10.70
N GLU A 105 6.68 6.81 -10.03
CA GLU A 105 5.99 5.71 -10.70
C GLU A 105 4.80 6.22 -11.51
N TYR A 106 3.97 7.10 -10.94
CA TYR A 106 2.84 7.71 -11.64
C TYR A 106 3.27 8.48 -12.89
N ASP A 107 4.27 9.36 -12.77
CA ASP A 107 4.77 10.17 -13.89
C ASP A 107 5.34 9.28 -14.99
N PHE A 108 6.06 8.22 -14.61
CA PHE A 108 6.56 7.23 -15.56
C PHE A 108 5.42 6.53 -16.29
N MET A 109 4.40 6.05 -15.56
CA MET A 109 3.25 5.35 -16.14
C MET A 109 2.44 6.22 -17.09
N ARG A 110 2.26 7.51 -16.78
CA ARG A 110 1.63 8.46 -17.71
C ARG A 110 2.35 8.57 -19.03
N ASN A 111 3.68 8.50 -19.02
CA ASN A 111 4.50 8.58 -20.23
C ASN A 111 4.47 7.28 -21.05
N LEU A 112 3.97 6.18 -20.48
CA LEU A 112 3.83 4.88 -21.14
C LEU A 112 2.42 4.61 -21.68
N ALA A 113 1.54 5.61 -21.77
CA ALA A 113 0.14 5.44 -22.16
C ALA A 113 -0.08 4.75 -23.53
N GLU A 114 0.93 4.78 -24.41
CA GLU A 114 0.92 4.14 -25.74
C GLU A 114 1.38 2.67 -25.74
N LEU A 115 1.83 2.14 -24.59
CA LEU A 115 2.23 0.74 -24.42
C LEU A 115 1.07 -0.11 -23.89
N PRO A 116 1.10 -1.45 -24.06
CA PRO A 116 0.14 -2.36 -23.43
C PRO A 116 0.45 -2.50 -21.92
N ALA A 117 0.40 -1.39 -21.21
CA ALA A 117 0.56 -1.28 -19.77
C ALA A 117 -0.79 -0.88 -19.14
N PRO A 118 -1.00 -1.17 -17.84
CA PRO A 118 -2.15 -0.63 -17.11
C PRO A 118 -2.21 0.89 -17.24
N LYS A 119 -3.41 1.43 -17.42
CA LYS A 119 -3.62 2.86 -17.50
C LYS A 119 -3.77 3.41 -16.09
N VAL A 120 -3.12 4.54 -15.86
CA VAL A 120 -3.31 5.34 -14.66
C VAL A 120 -4.39 6.38 -14.93
N ASP A 121 -5.16 6.72 -13.89
CA ASP A 121 -6.13 7.81 -13.99
C ASP A 121 -5.40 9.11 -14.34
N PRO A 122 -5.82 9.85 -15.39
CA PRO A 122 -5.22 11.13 -15.74
C PRO A 122 -5.37 12.20 -14.63
N GLN A 123 -6.31 12.00 -13.70
CA GLN A 123 -6.51 12.81 -12.51
C GLN A 123 -6.10 11.98 -11.28
N PRO A 124 -4.84 12.09 -10.83
CA PRO A 124 -4.36 11.29 -9.70
C PRO A 124 -5.08 11.72 -8.43
N LEU A 125 -5.22 10.81 -7.47
CA LEU A 125 -5.62 11.19 -6.14
C LEU A 125 -4.43 11.92 -5.47
N MET A 126 -4.76 12.88 -4.61
CA MET A 126 -3.76 13.72 -3.97
C MET A 126 -4.23 14.11 -2.58
N ASP A 127 -3.27 14.30 -1.69
CA ASP A 127 -3.47 14.97 -0.40
C ASP A 127 -2.38 16.05 -0.22
N HIS A 128 -2.26 16.57 1.00
CA HIS A 128 -1.25 17.58 1.34
C HIS A 128 0.20 17.08 1.23
N ASP A 129 0.42 15.76 1.27
CA ASP A 129 1.74 15.12 1.20
C ASP A 129 2.11 14.63 -0.21
N GLY A 130 1.18 14.71 -1.17
CA GLY A 130 1.42 14.46 -2.58
C GLY A 130 0.50 13.41 -3.20
N ILE A 131 0.97 12.78 -4.27
CA ILE A 131 0.18 11.81 -5.03
C ILE A 131 0.05 10.47 -4.28
N TYR A 132 -1.14 9.91 -4.39
CA TYR A 132 -1.44 8.48 -4.34
C TYR A 132 -2.42 8.23 -5.49
N TRP A 133 -2.37 7.12 -6.21
CA TRP A 133 -3.07 7.08 -7.51
C TRP A 133 -3.81 5.78 -7.74
N VAL A 134 -4.73 5.82 -8.71
CA VAL A 134 -5.51 4.64 -9.13
C VAL A 134 -5.20 4.23 -10.58
N SER A 135 -5.19 2.92 -10.85
CA SER A 135 -5.12 2.33 -12.20
C SER A 135 -6.23 1.31 -12.46
N ASP A 136 -6.38 0.95 -13.72
CA ASP A 136 -7.26 -0.13 -14.20
C ASP A 136 -6.66 -1.54 -13.99
N GLY A 137 -5.49 -1.64 -13.34
CA GLY A 137 -4.81 -2.91 -13.09
C GLY A 137 -3.52 -2.78 -12.30
N VAL A 138 -3.00 -3.92 -11.80
CA VAL A 138 -1.78 -3.97 -10.97
C VAL A 138 -0.53 -4.21 -11.82
N LEU A 139 0.49 -3.36 -11.65
CA LEU A 139 1.88 -3.72 -11.96
C LEU A 139 2.52 -4.29 -10.71
N VAL A 140 2.70 -5.62 -10.69
CA VAL A 140 3.41 -6.31 -9.60
C VAL A 140 4.91 -6.18 -9.87
N GLU A 141 5.69 -5.68 -8.92
CA GLU A 141 7.16 -5.70 -9.00
C GLU A 141 7.60 -7.17 -9.21
N GLY A 142 8.30 -7.45 -10.31
CA GLY A 142 8.78 -8.81 -10.62
C GLY A 142 8.19 -9.50 -11.85
N GLY A 143 7.44 -8.79 -12.71
CA GLY A 143 7.18 -9.24 -14.07
C GLY A 143 6.17 -10.38 -14.17
N LEU A 144 4.89 -10.00 -14.18
CA LEU A 144 3.80 -10.49 -15.03
C LEU A 144 2.49 -9.96 -14.39
N PRO A 145 1.55 -9.41 -15.17
CA PRO A 145 0.24 -9.09 -14.65
C PRO A 145 -0.41 -10.41 -14.19
N ARG A 146 -0.68 -10.54 -12.88
CA ARG A 146 -1.59 -11.58 -12.40
C ARG A 146 -2.97 -11.21 -12.96
N THR A 147 -3.31 -11.80 -14.09
CA THR A 147 -4.70 -11.82 -14.54
C THR A 147 -5.47 -12.59 -13.48
N TRP A 148 -6.27 -11.87 -12.70
CA TRP A 148 -7.29 -12.50 -11.89
C TRP A 148 -8.29 -13.14 -12.85
N CYS A 149 -8.16 -14.44 -13.08
CA CYS A 149 -9.23 -15.22 -13.67
C CYS A 149 -10.44 -15.08 -12.75
N LYS A 150 -11.38 -14.19 -13.09
CA LYS A 150 -12.74 -14.21 -12.56
C LYS A 150 -13.35 -15.56 -12.92
N GLY A 151 -13.30 -16.50 -11.96
CA GLY A 151 -14.11 -17.71 -11.99
C GLY A 151 -15.57 -17.30 -11.92
N ARG A 152 -16.29 -17.57 -13.02
CA ARG A 152 -17.75 -17.52 -13.10
C ARG A 152 -18.38 -18.60 -12.22
#